data_AF-A0A165ANQ9-F1
#
_entry.id   AF-A0A165ANQ9-F1
#
_cell.length_a   1.000
_cell.length_b   1.000
_cell.length_c   1.000
_cell.angle_alpha   90.00
_cell.angle_beta   90.00
_cell.angle_gamma   90.00
#
_symmetry.space_group_name_H-M   'P 1'
#
loop_
_entity.id
_entity.type
_entity.pdbx_description
1 polymer ?
#
loop_
_entity_poly.entity_id
_entity_poly.type
_entity_poly.pdbx_seq_one_letter_code
_entity_poly.pdbx_strand_id
1 'polypeptide(L)'
;MILNKLSGRRRQLFRSSQHVLLSSQILVELSDVIPCTSNELPRELPDTPTERTRYKLPTESAAAARETSPGCAICINGTVYGDRNSTDDYSDKLLPLLLRRIEEPGDGVSFRKGASIRETTFASLSLQLHKSYWMLHFGNCEHYFLIDQIRLLHASDPPPSAYPLTTHITPPLLDLCRACSKVPAVYAIDGDIFGETLFVKCGPC
;
A
#
# COMPACT_ATOMS: atom_id res chain seq x y z
N MET A 1 -4.29 -18.75 -6.34
CA MET A 1 -2.83 -18.80 -6.17
C MET A 1 -2.44 -17.67 -5.23
N ILE A 2 -2.13 -17.99 -3.96
CA ILE A 2 -1.75 -17.00 -2.95
C ILE A 2 -0.28 -16.69 -3.21
N LEU A 3 0.02 -15.56 -3.85
CA LEU A 3 1.39 -15.09 -4.00
C LEU A 3 1.88 -14.61 -2.63
N ASN A 4 2.31 -15.56 -1.81
CA ASN A 4 2.92 -15.28 -0.52
C ASN A 4 4.30 -14.68 -0.84
N LYS A 5 4.42 -13.35 -0.85
CA LYS A 5 5.72 -12.63 -0.88
C LYS A 5 6.47 -12.84 0.44
N LEU A 6 6.65 -14.10 0.85
CA LEU A 6 7.53 -14.46 1.96
C LEU A 6 8.97 -14.45 1.43
N SER A 7 9.50 -13.25 1.19
CA SER A 7 10.96 -13.11 1.21
C SER A 7 11.39 -13.46 2.64
N GLY A 8 12.16 -14.55 2.79
CA GLY A 8 12.64 -15.10 4.06
C GLY A 8 13.61 -14.20 4.85
N ARG A 9 13.58 -12.89 4.62
CA ARG A 9 14.31 -11.91 5.41
C ARG A 9 13.53 -11.65 6.70
N ARG A 10 14.24 -11.61 7.83
CA ARG A 10 13.68 -11.21 9.13
C ARG A 10 12.77 -9.99 8.95
N ARG A 11 11.53 -10.06 9.44
CA ARG A 11 10.53 -8.98 9.37
C ARG A 11 10.99 -7.80 10.25
N GLN A 12 11.96 -7.03 9.77
CA GLN A 12 12.36 -5.80 10.42
C GLN A 12 11.48 -4.70 9.86
N LEU A 13 10.63 -4.12 10.71
CA LEU A 13 9.88 -2.92 10.37
C LEU A 13 10.89 -1.79 10.19
N PHE A 14 10.93 -1.21 8.99
CA PHE A 14 11.70 -0.02 8.69
C PHE A 14 10.75 1.10 8.26
N ARG A 15 11.13 2.35 8.56
CA ARG A 15 10.38 3.51 8.09
C ARG A 15 10.62 3.67 6.60
N SER A 16 9.60 3.47 5.77
CA SER A 16 9.71 3.70 4.32
C SER A 16 9.69 5.18 3.97
N SER A 17 8.97 5.99 4.75
CA SER A 17 8.73 7.40 4.45
C SER A 17 8.22 8.16 5.67
N GLN A 18 8.27 9.49 5.61
CA GLN A 18 7.65 10.39 6.58
C GLN A 18 6.99 11.55 5.85
N HIS A 19 5.73 11.80 6.17
CA HIS A 19 4.92 12.83 5.53
C HIS A 19 4.31 13.76 6.58
N VAL A 20 4.08 15.01 6.18
CA VAL A 20 3.35 16.00 6.94
C VAL A 20 2.09 16.35 6.16
N LEU A 21 0.94 16.23 6.82
CA LEU A 21 -0.37 16.48 6.24
C LEU A 21 -1.12 17.52 7.07
N LEU A 22 -2.03 18.25 6.43
CA LEU A 22 -2.95 19.14 7.13
C LEU A 22 -4.14 18.35 7.66
N SER A 23 -4.77 18.85 8.72
CA SER A 23 -5.99 18.26 9.25
C SER A 23 -7.16 18.32 8.24
N SER A 24 -7.15 19.30 7.34
CA SER A 24 -8.15 19.46 6.27
C SER A 24 -8.00 18.45 5.13
N GLN A 25 -6.86 17.77 5.03
CA GLN A 25 -6.60 16.79 3.97
C GLN A 25 -7.40 15.51 4.18
N ILE A 26 -7.68 14.82 3.08
CA ILE A 26 -8.46 13.58 3.04
C ILE A 26 -7.56 12.35 3.07
N LEU A 27 -8.10 11.22 3.54
CA LEU A 27 -7.33 9.98 3.71
C LEU A 27 -6.72 9.46 2.39
N VAL A 28 -7.37 9.69 1.24
CA VAL A 28 -6.80 9.30 -0.06
C VAL A 28 -5.49 10.03 -0.38
N GLU A 29 -5.31 11.27 0.09
CA GLU A 29 -4.05 12.01 -0.13
C GLU A 29 -2.89 11.36 0.65
N LEU A 30 -3.18 10.70 1.78
CA LEU A 30 -2.17 9.89 2.48
C LEU A 30 -1.82 8.63 1.68
N SER A 31 -2.82 7.92 1.14
CA SER A 31 -2.54 6.71 0.34
C SER A 31 -1.72 7.03 -0.91
N ASP A 32 -1.93 8.20 -1.50
CA ASP A 32 -1.25 8.62 -2.72
C ASP A 32 0.24 8.96 -2.50
N VAL A 33 0.61 9.42 -1.30
CA VAL A 33 2.02 9.77 -0.99
C VAL A 33 2.84 8.62 -0.42
N ILE A 34 2.21 7.60 0.14
CA ILE A 34 2.94 6.45 0.72
C ILE A 34 3.61 5.67 -0.41
N PRO A 35 4.96 5.55 -0.43
CA PRO A 35 5.65 4.78 -1.44
C PRO A 35 5.24 3.31 -1.37
N CYS A 36 4.74 2.78 -2.48
CA CYS A 36 4.29 1.41 -2.59
C CYS A 36 4.83 0.78 -3.88
N THR A 37 5.61 -0.30 -3.76
CA THR A 37 6.12 -1.06 -4.91
C THR A 37 5.01 -1.73 -5.71
N SER A 38 3.83 -1.94 -5.11
CA SER A 38 2.67 -2.49 -5.83
C SER A 38 2.11 -1.53 -6.88
N ASN A 39 2.39 -0.22 -6.79
CA ASN A 39 2.03 0.75 -7.84
C ASN A 39 2.83 0.55 -9.13
N GLU A 40 4.00 -0.08 -9.05
CA GLU A 40 4.88 -0.32 -10.19
C GLU A 40 4.58 -1.66 -10.88
N LEU A 41 3.67 -2.47 -10.32
CA LEU A 41 3.32 -3.76 -10.89
C LEU A 41 2.58 -3.57 -12.24
N PRO A 42 2.97 -4.32 -13.29
CA PRO A 42 2.25 -4.32 -14.55
C PRO A 42 0.80 -4.74 -14.34
N ARG A 43 -0.13 -4.07 -15.03
CA ARG A 43 -1.55 -4.45 -15.00
C ARG A 43 -1.83 -5.51 -16.06
N GLU A 44 -2.56 -6.54 -15.67
CA GLU A 44 -3.10 -7.53 -16.59
C GLU A 44 -4.26 -6.89 -17.37
N LEU A 45 -4.19 -6.94 -18.70
CA LEU A 45 -5.34 -6.60 -19.54
C LEU A 45 -6.28 -7.80 -19.64
N PRO A 46 -7.61 -7.59 -19.63
CA PRO A 46 -8.56 -8.68 -19.83
C PRO A 46 -8.29 -9.38 -21.17
N ASP A 47 -8.33 -10.70 -21.15
CA ASP A 47 -8.06 -11.55 -22.31
C ASP A 47 -9.06 -11.26 -23.44
N THR A 48 -8.57 -10.90 -24.63
CA THR A 48 -9.27 -11.24 -25.87
C THR A 48 -8.93 -12.70 -26.19
N PRO A 49 -9.90 -13.53 -26.61
CA PRO A 49 -9.77 -15.00 -26.66
C PRO A 49 -8.72 -15.57 -27.65
N THR A 50 -7.87 -14.73 -28.23
CA THR A 50 -6.89 -15.12 -29.25
C THR A 50 -5.47 -14.61 -29.01
N GLU A 51 -5.19 -13.85 -27.93
CA GLU A 51 -3.84 -13.36 -27.65
C GLU A 51 -3.32 -13.76 -26.26
N ARG A 52 -2.00 -14.00 -26.17
CA ARG A 52 -1.28 -14.20 -24.91
C ARG A 52 -1.51 -13.00 -23.98
N THR A 53 -1.70 -13.26 -22.70
CA THR A 53 -1.87 -12.27 -21.62
C THR A 53 -0.89 -11.10 -21.80
N ARG A 54 -1.44 -9.93 -22.12
CA ARG A 54 -0.65 -8.72 -22.41
C ARG A 54 -0.53 -7.89 -21.13
N TYR A 55 0.69 -7.70 -20.65
CA TYR A 55 0.98 -6.80 -19.54
C TYR A 55 1.22 -5.38 -20.06
N LYS A 56 0.55 -4.37 -19.49
CA LYS A 56 0.91 -2.97 -19.71
C LYS A 56 1.73 -2.47 -18.52
N LEU A 57 2.91 -1.91 -18.82
CA LEU A 57 3.65 -1.11 -17.85
C LEU A 57 2.88 0.19 -17.57
N PRO A 58 2.97 0.78 -16.36
CA PRO A 58 2.23 1.99 -15.99
C PRO A 58 2.55 3.27 -16.78
N THR A 59 3.29 3.21 -17.89
CA THR A 59 3.95 4.37 -18.51
C THR A 59 3.16 5.07 -19.63
N GLU A 60 1.91 4.68 -19.92
CA GLU A 60 1.12 5.34 -20.97
C GLU A 60 0.00 6.21 -20.39
N SER A 61 0.37 7.47 -20.13
CA SER A 61 -0.46 8.61 -19.68
C SER A 61 -1.00 8.54 -18.24
N ALA A 62 -0.63 9.55 -17.45
CA ALA A 62 -1.16 9.80 -16.11
C ALA A 62 -2.69 10.01 -16.06
N ALA A 63 -3.33 10.23 -17.21
CA ALA A 63 -4.78 10.39 -17.34
C ALA A 63 -5.53 9.03 -17.33
N ALA A 64 -5.01 8.00 -17.99
CA ALA A 64 -5.64 6.67 -18.04
C ALA A 64 -5.41 5.83 -16.77
N ALA A 65 -4.36 6.13 -16.00
CA ALA A 65 -4.06 5.45 -14.73
C ALA A 65 -5.11 5.71 -13.63
N ARG A 66 -5.90 6.78 -13.75
CA ARG A 66 -6.91 7.20 -12.76
C ARG A 66 -8.25 6.47 -12.91
N GLU A 67 -8.53 5.85 -14.06
CA GLU A 67 -9.81 5.17 -14.32
C GLU A 67 -9.93 3.79 -13.66
N THR A 68 -8.83 3.27 -13.10
CA THR A 68 -8.86 2.05 -12.30
C THR A 68 -7.81 2.20 -11.22
N SER A 69 -8.10 3.00 -10.19
CA SER A 69 -7.20 3.03 -9.05
C SER A 69 -7.19 1.62 -8.44
N PRO A 70 -6.02 1.06 -8.12
CA PRO A 70 -5.96 -0.15 -7.32
C PRO A 70 -6.75 0.07 -6.03
N GLY A 71 -7.52 -0.94 -5.62
CA GLY A 71 -8.36 -0.88 -4.43
C GLY A 71 -7.56 -0.49 -3.18
N CYS A 72 -8.12 0.39 -2.35
CA CYS A 72 -7.50 0.84 -1.11
C CYS A 72 -8.50 0.82 0.06
N ALA A 73 -8.05 0.34 1.22
CA ALA A 73 -8.75 0.54 2.48
C ALA A 73 -7.78 0.92 3.61
N ILE A 74 -8.18 1.88 4.43
CA ILE A 74 -7.43 2.37 5.59
C ILE A 74 -8.21 1.99 6.85
N CYS A 75 -7.53 1.44 7.86
CA CYS A 75 -8.15 1.10 9.14
C CYS A 75 -7.59 1.95 10.27
N ILE A 76 -8.48 2.69 10.92
CA ILE A 76 -8.17 3.57 12.05
C ILE A 76 -9.15 3.27 13.18
N ASN A 77 -8.64 2.85 14.34
CA ASN A 77 -9.45 2.50 15.53
C ASN A 77 -10.62 1.54 15.23
N GLY A 78 -10.36 0.46 14.49
CA GLY A 78 -11.40 -0.52 14.13
C GLY A 78 -12.39 -0.01 13.08
N THR A 79 -12.25 1.21 12.56
CA THR A 79 -13.08 1.71 11.45
C THR A 79 -12.32 1.55 10.14
N VAL A 80 -12.92 0.83 9.19
CA VAL A 80 -12.34 0.54 7.87
C VAL A 80 -12.94 1.50 6.84
N TYR A 81 -12.12 2.40 6.32
CA TYR A 81 -12.47 3.39 5.30
C TYR A 81 -12.04 2.85 3.94
N GLY A 82 -13.00 2.66 3.03
CA GLY A 82 -12.76 2.15 1.68
C GLY A 82 -12.71 3.24 0.62
N ASP A 83 -12.23 2.91 -0.58
CA ASP A 83 -12.10 3.81 -1.71
C ASP A 83 -13.41 4.14 -2.43
N ARG A 84 -14.45 3.29 -2.28
CA ARG A 84 -15.73 3.38 -3.00
C ARG A 84 -15.58 3.62 -4.50
N ASN A 85 -14.46 3.21 -5.10
CA ASN A 85 -14.14 3.56 -6.49
C ASN A 85 -14.81 2.64 -7.52
N SER A 86 -15.45 1.56 -7.06
CA SER A 86 -16.15 0.60 -7.92
C SER A 86 -17.51 0.24 -7.34
N THR A 87 -18.31 -0.52 -8.08
CA THR A 87 -19.57 -1.13 -7.60
C THR A 87 -19.38 -1.99 -6.34
N ASP A 88 -18.13 -2.36 -6.04
CA ASP A 88 -17.73 -3.18 -4.91
C ASP A 88 -16.60 -2.45 -4.14
N ASP A 89 -16.96 -1.82 -3.03
CA ASP A 89 -16.01 -1.07 -2.21
C ASP A 89 -15.00 -2.05 -1.59
N TYR A 90 -13.72 -1.69 -1.60
CA TYR A 90 -12.67 -2.58 -1.09
C TYR A 90 -12.90 -2.95 0.39
N SER A 91 -13.53 -2.05 1.16
CA SER A 91 -13.93 -2.31 2.55
C SER A 91 -14.98 -3.42 2.70
N ASP A 92 -15.87 -3.62 1.72
CA ASP A 92 -16.92 -4.65 1.77
C ASP A 92 -16.36 -6.07 1.67
N LYS A 93 -15.24 -6.24 0.95
CA LYS A 93 -14.51 -7.51 0.88
C LYS A 93 -13.73 -7.79 2.15
N LEU A 94 -13.19 -6.74 2.76
CA LEU A 94 -12.25 -6.84 3.87
C LEU A 94 -12.95 -7.09 5.21
N LEU A 95 -14.08 -6.43 5.45
CA LEU A 95 -14.81 -6.52 6.71
C LEU A 95 -15.22 -7.95 7.09
N PRO A 96 -15.82 -8.77 6.19
CA PRO A 96 -16.17 -10.16 6.51
C PRO A 96 -14.95 -11.01 6.91
N LEU A 97 -13.81 -10.79 6.26
CA LEU A 97 -12.57 -11.51 6.55
C LEU A 97 -12.00 -11.13 7.93
N LEU A 98 -12.09 -9.84 8.28
CA LEU A 98 -11.66 -9.35 9.58
C LEU A 98 -12.56 -9.87 10.71
N LEU A 99 -13.89 -9.84 10.51
CA LEU A 99 -14.86 -10.32 11.51
C LEU A 99 -14.71 -11.81 11.78
N ARG A 100 -14.49 -12.63 10.75
CA ARG A 100 -14.22 -14.08 10.91
C ARG A 100 -12.96 -14.37 11.72
N ARG A 101 -11.98 -13.45 11.73
CA ARG A 101 -10.71 -13.62 12.44
C ARG A 101 -10.81 -13.31 13.94
N ILE A 102 -11.82 -12.56 14.37
CA ILE A 102 -12.03 -12.13 15.77
C ILE A 102 -12.88 -13.15 16.57
N GLU A 103 -13.32 -14.25 15.95
CA GLU A 103 -14.06 -15.30 16.67
C GLU A 103 -13.23 -16.01 17.77
N GLU A 104 -11.94 -15.67 17.91
CA GLU A 104 -11.11 -16.04 19.07
C GLU A 104 -11.37 -15.09 20.26
N PRO A 105 -11.72 -15.58 21.46
CA PRO A 105 -12.54 -14.86 22.46
C PRO A 105 -11.84 -13.76 23.27
N GLY A 106 -10.72 -13.21 22.81
CA GLY A 106 -9.79 -12.43 23.66
C GLY A 106 -9.62 -10.95 23.33
N ASP A 107 -9.94 -10.50 22.12
CA ASP A 107 -9.57 -9.15 21.66
C ASP A 107 -10.85 -8.37 21.35
N GLY A 108 -11.28 -7.47 22.26
CA GLY A 108 -12.51 -6.67 22.16
C GLY A 108 -12.54 -5.66 20.99
N VAL A 109 -11.84 -5.95 19.90
CA VAL A 109 -11.71 -5.15 18.69
C VAL A 109 -12.87 -5.48 17.76
N SER A 110 -13.88 -4.60 17.72
CA SER A 110 -14.93 -4.66 16.71
C SER A 110 -14.51 -3.85 15.48
N PHE A 111 -14.60 -4.46 14.29
CA PHE A 111 -14.43 -3.73 13.03
C PHE A 111 -15.78 -3.24 12.51
N ARG A 112 -15.80 -2.00 12.02
CA ARG A 112 -16.97 -1.39 11.38
C ARG A 112 -16.60 -0.67 10.09
N LYS A 113 -17.58 -0.54 9.19
CA LYS A 113 -17.41 0.24 7.96
C LYS A 113 -17.39 1.73 8.25
N GLY A 114 -16.42 2.44 7.70
CA GLY A 114 -16.29 3.89 7.71
C GLY A 114 -16.89 4.56 6.47
N ALA A 115 -16.73 5.88 6.40
CA ALA A 115 -17.00 6.65 5.19
C ALA A 115 -15.91 6.39 4.13
N SER A 116 -16.04 6.98 2.94
CA SER A 116 -15.02 6.86 1.90
C SER A 116 -13.72 7.56 2.34
N ILE A 117 -12.56 7.01 1.96
CA ILE A 117 -11.25 7.69 2.11
C ILE A 117 -11.18 9.00 1.32
N ARG A 118 -12.06 9.18 0.31
CA ARG A 118 -12.14 10.41 -0.51
C ARG A 118 -12.93 11.53 0.16
N GLU A 119 -13.67 11.21 1.22
CA GLU A 119 -14.54 12.14 1.95
C GLU A 119 -14.08 12.37 3.39
N THR A 120 -13.28 11.44 3.92
CA THR A 120 -12.84 11.45 5.32
C THR A 120 -11.59 12.30 5.48
N THR A 121 -11.67 13.38 6.25
CA THR A 121 -10.54 14.26 6.57
C THR A 121 -9.82 13.84 7.84
N PHE A 122 -8.54 14.19 7.99
CA PHE A 122 -7.79 13.96 9.24
C PHE A 122 -8.42 14.65 10.46
N ALA A 123 -9.01 15.83 10.28
CA ALA A 123 -9.72 16.57 11.32
C ALA A 123 -10.94 15.81 11.87
N SER A 124 -11.56 14.94 11.07
CA SER A 124 -12.72 14.14 11.47
C SER A 124 -12.36 12.89 12.28
N LEU A 125 -11.06 12.57 12.39
CA LEU A 125 -10.57 11.33 12.98
C LEU A 125 -10.08 11.52 14.42
N SER A 126 -10.34 10.53 15.28
CA SER A 126 -9.74 10.47 16.62
C SER A 126 -8.38 9.76 16.57
N LEU A 127 -7.31 10.50 16.32
CA LEU A 127 -5.97 9.94 16.19
C LEU A 127 -5.23 9.92 17.53
N GLN A 128 -4.39 8.91 17.74
CA GLN A 128 -3.52 8.77 18.90
C GLN A 128 -2.06 8.81 18.45
N LEU A 129 -1.24 9.57 19.17
CA LEU A 129 0.20 9.62 18.92
C LEU A 129 0.83 8.25 19.17
N HIS A 130 1.77 7.89 18.31
CA HIS A 130 2.54 6.64 18.37
C HIS A 130 1.71 5.35 18.34
N LYS A 131 0.41 5.44 18.04
CA LYS A 131 -0.43 4.27 17.74
C LYS A 131 -0.26 3.87 16.30
N SER A 132 -0.05 2.58 16.06
CA SER A 132 0.00 2.01 14.72
C SER A 132 -1.40 1.88 14.12
N TYR A 133 -1.54 2.38 12.91
CA TYR A 133 -2.67 2.19 12.00
C TYR A 133 -2.17 1.45 10.77
N TRP A 134 -3.10 0.94 9.95
CA TRP A 134 -2.73 0.21 8.75
C TRP A 134 -3.60 0.56 7.56
N MET A 135 -3.04 0.36 6.38
CA MET A 135 -3.66 0.52 5.09
C MET A 135 -3.40 -0.75 4.28
N LEU A 136 -4.45 -1.29 3.67
CA LEU A 136 -4.36 -2.35 2.69
C LEU A 136 -4.53 -1.73 1.30
N HIS A 137 -3.53 -1.92 0.47
CA HIS A 137 -3.46 -1.41 -0.88
C HIS A 137 -3.21 -2.58 -1.83
N PHE A 138 -3.81 -2.57 -3.02
CA PHE A 138 -3.64 -3.54 -4.11
C PHE A 138 -3.25 -4.99 -3.70
N GLY A 139 -4.26 -5.86 -3.57
CA GLY A 139 -4.03 -7.25 -3.19
C GLY A 139 -3.69 -7.39 -1.70
N ASN A 140 -2.49 -7.86 -1.38
CA ASN A 140 -2.02 -8.08 0.00
C ASN A 140 -0.95 -7.06 0.44
N CYS A 141 -0.89 -5.86 -0.18
CA CYS A 141 0.11 -4.86 0.20
C CYS A 141 -0.32 -4.12 1.47
N GLU A 142 0.24 -4.52 2.60
CA GLU A 142 0.00 -3.90 3.90
C GLU A 142 1.01 -2.79 4.17
N HIS A 143 0.51 -1.61 4.50
CA HIS A 143 1.31 -0.48 4.95
C HIS A 143 0.89 -0.10 6.37
N TYR A 144 1.85 -0.03 7.27
CA TYR A 144 1.63 0.46 8.63
C TYR A 144 2.10 1.90 8.72
N PHE A 145 1.32 2.74 9.37
CA PHE A 145 1.67 4.13 9.65
C PHE A 145 1.33 4.48 11.09
N LEU A 146 1.97 5.52 11.61
CA LEU A 146 1.69 6.06 12.94
C LEU A 146 1.68 7.57 12.86
N ILE A 147 1.01 8.21 13.81
CA ILE A 147 1.08 9.66 13.96
C ILE A 147 2.19 9.98 14.94
N ASP A 148 3.27 10.56 14.44
CA ASP A 148 4.46 10.88 15.24
C ASP A 148 4.27 12.18 16.03
N GLN A 149 3.68 13.20 15.39
CA GLN A 149 3.46 14.52 15.97
C GLN A 149 2.18 15.15 15.43
N ILE A 150 1.47 15.89 16.29
CA ILE A 150 0.38 16.81 15.91
C ILE A 150 0.75 18.19 16.44
N ARG A 151 0.66 19.21 15.59
CA ARG A 151 0.89 20.61 15.98
C ARG A 151 0.00 21.55 15.19
N LEU A 152 -0.19 22.76 15.73
CA LEU A 152 -0.87 23.84 15.00
C LEU A 152 0.02 24.35 13.86
N LEU A 153 -0.64 24.83 12.80
CA LEU A 153 0.02 25.47 11.66
C LEU A 153 0.66 26.78 12.13
N HIS A 154 1.94 26.96 11.84
CA HIS A 154 2.72 28.14 12.19
C HIS A 154 2.86 29.07 10.98
N ALA A 155 3.01 30.38 11.21
CA ALA A 155 3.12 31.36 10.13
C ALA A 155 4.34 31.16 9.20
N SER A 156 5.37 30.46 9.68
CA SER A 156 6.55 30.11 8.88
C SER A 156 6.41 28.80 8.09
N ASP A 157 5.29 28.08 8.25
CA ASP A 157 5.05 26.85 7.51
C ASP A 157 4.74 27.16 6.03
N PRO A 158 4.95 26.20 5.13
CA PRO A 158 4.53 26.33 3.73
C PRO A 158 3.03 26.66 3.59
N PRO A 159 2.62 27.29 2.48
CA PRO A 159 1.21 27.55 2.24
C PRO A 159 0.42 26.23 2.15
N PRO A 160 -0.87 26.20 2.50
CA PRO A 160 -1.66 24.98 2.50
C PRO A 160 -1.64 24.18 1.19
N SER A 161 -1.49 24.86 0.05
CA SER A 161 -1.39 24.24 -1.29
C SER A 161 -0.11 23.43 -1.52
N ALA A 162 0.91 23.56 -0.65
CA ALA A 162 2.16 22.81 -0.76
C ALA A 162 2.07 21.42 -0.10
N TYR A 163 1.05 21.17 0.71
CA TYR A 163 0.83 19.89 1.37
C TYR A 163 0.17 18.89 0.41
N PRO A 164 0.36 17.56 0.58
CA PRO A 164 1.16 16.91 1.62
C PRO A 164 2.68 17.04 1.38
N LEU A 165 3.46 17.18 2.45
CA LEU A 165 4.92 17.34 2.38
C LEU A 165 5.62 16.02 2.73
N THR A 166 6.46 15.51 1.84
CA THR A 166 7.31 14.36 2.16
C THR A 166 8.65 14.85 2.72
N THR A 167 8.90 14.57 3.99
CA THR A 167 10.12 15.00 4.70
C THR A 167 11.22 13.95 4.69
N HIS A 168 10.86 12.69 4.45
CA HIS A 168 11.80 11.59 4.36
C HIS A 168 11.26 10.48 3.46
N ILE A 169 12.13 9.87 2.66
CA ILE A 169 11.87 8.63 1.91
C ILE A 169 13.11 7.74 2.06
N THR A 170 12.91 6.51 2.48
CA THR A 170 13.92 5.45 2.43
C THR A 170 13.84 4.79 1.06
N PRO A 171 14.91 4.82 0.25
CA PRO A 171 14.95 4.10 -1.01
C PRO A 171 14.67 2.60 -0.79
N PRO A 172 13.86 1.96 -1.63
CA PRO A 172 13.63 0.52 -1.53
C PRO A 172 14.97 -0.21 -1.65
N LEU A 173 15.25 -1.11 -0.70
CA LEU A 173 16.39 -2.00 -0.80
C LEU A 173 16.14 -2.97 -1.93
N LEU A 174 16.91 -2.84 -3.02
CA LEU A 174 16.84 -3.78 -4.13
C LEU A 174 17.39 -5.14 -3.70
N ASP A 175 16.68 -6.20 -4.05
CA ASP A 175 17.18 -7.56 -3.87
C ASP A 175 18.43 -7.74 -4.73
N LEU A 176 19.52 -8.22 -4.13
CA LEU A 176 20.73 -8.54 -4.86
C LEU A 176 20.53 -9.85 -5.63
N CYS A 177 21.17 -9.96 -6.79
CA CYS A 177 21.23 -11.18 -7.58
C CYS A 177 21.70 -12.36 -6.70
N ARG A 178 20.91 -13.43 -6.63
CA ARG A 178 21.28 -14.62 -5.84
C ARG A 178 22.48 -15.36 -6.42
N ALA A 179 22.75 -15.26 -7.72
CA ALA A 179 23.91 -15.90 -8.34
C ALA A 179 25.24 -15.20 -8.01
N CYS A 180 25.29 -13.86 -8.04
CA CYS A 180 26.54 -13.11 -7.87
C CYS A 180 26.63 -12.28 -6.58
N SER A 181 25.50 -11.96 -5.94
CA SER A 181 25.36 -11.12 -4.74
C SER A 181 26.01 -9.73 -4.83
N LYS A 182 26.25 -9.23 -6.06
CA LYS A 182 26.97 -7.97 -6.30
C LYS A 182 26.08 -6.83 -6.77
N VAL A 183 25.08 -7.15 -7.58
CA VAL A 183 24.23 -6.15 -8.24
C VAL A 183 22.76 -6.48 -8.03
N PRO A 184 21.86 -5.49 -8.09
CA PRO A 184 20.43 -5.72 -8.05
C PRO A 184 19.96 -6.76 -9.06
N ALA A 185 19.05 -7.62 -8.62
CA ALA A 185 18.33 -8.52 -9.50
C ALA A 185 17.32 -7.74 -10.36
N VAL A 186 17.15 -8.19 -11.61
CA VAL A 186 16.17 -7.63 -12.56
C VAL A 186 15.22 -8.69 -13.11
N TYR A 187 15.50 -9.97 -12.84
CA TYR A 187 14.65 -11.10 -13.20
C TYR A 187 14.25 -11.88 -11.95
N ALA A 188 12.99 -12.31 -11.91
CA ALA A 188 12.50 -13.33 -11.00
C ALA A 188 12.17 -14.58 -11.82
N ILE A 189 12.77 -15.71 -11.47
CA ILE A 189 12.56 -17.01 -12.09
C ILE A 189 11.63 -17.81 -11.18
N ASP A 190 10.53 -18.28 -11.75
CA ASP A 190 9.60 -19.21 -11.12
C ASP A 190 9.89 -20.64 -11.60
N GLY A 191 9.74 -21.62 -10.71
CA GLY A 191 9.94 -23.04 -11.02
C GLY A 191 11.39 -23.46 -11.30
N ASP A 192 12.37 -22.79 -10.69
CA ASP A 192 13.78 -23.15 -10.87
C ASP A 192 14.11 -24.54 -10.29
N ILE A 193 15.07 -25.24 -10.90
CA ILE A 193 15.53 -26.59 -10.54
C ILE A 193 16.05 -26.68 -9.10
N PHE A 194 16.35 -25.55 -8.48
CA PHE A 194 16.80 -25.42 -7.10
C PHE A 194 15.67 -25.52 -6.05
N GLY A 195 14.41 -25.65 -6.47
CA GLY A 195 13.27 -25.87 -5.56
C GLY A 195 12.86 -24.63 -4.74
N GLU A 196 13.44 -23.47 -5.02
CA GLU A 196 12.95 -22.19 -4.51
C GLU A 196 11.81 -21.67 -5.40
N THR A 197 10.73 -21.19 -4.79
CA THR A 197 9.56 -20.68 -5.52
C THR A 197 9.84 -19.36 -6.26
N LEU A 198 10.87 -18.61 -5.88
CA LEU A 198 11.28 -17.36 -6.52
C LEU A 198 12.80 -17.19 -6.44
N PHE A 199 13.51 -17.45 -7.54
CA PHE A 199 14.95 -17.19 -7.66
C PHE A 199 15.19 -15.87 -8.40
N VAL A 200 15.86 -14.90 -7.77
CA VAL A 200 16.10 -13.58 -8.37
C VAL A 200 17.52 -13.43 -8.89
N LYS A 201 17.68 -12.98 -10.15
CA LYS A 201 18.99 -12.81 -10.80
C LYS A 201 19.14 -11.48 -11.53
N CYS A 202 20.39 -11.03 -11.69
CA CYS A 202 20.70 -9.89 -12.55
C CYS A 202 20.81 -10.32 -14.01
N GLY A 203 20.71 -9.37 -14.94
CA GLY A 203 20.75 -9.69 -16.37
C GLY A 203 22.05 -10.32 -16.89
N PRO A 204 23.23 -10.00 -16.33
CA PRO A 204 24.47 -10.67 -16.69
C PRO A 204 24.61 -12.14 -16.24
N CYS A 205 23.78 -12.60 -15.29
CA CYS A 205 23.78 -13.99 -14.79
C CYS A 205 22.62 -14.79 -15.40
#